data_AF-A0A1I3RGH9-F1
#
_entry.id   AF-A0A1I3RGH9-F1
#
_cell.length_a   1.000
_cell.length_b   1.000
_cell.length_c   1.000
_cell.angle_alpha   90.00
_cell.angle_beta   90.00
_cell.angle_gamma   90.00
#
_symmetry.space_group_name_H-M   'P 1'
#
loop_
_entity.id
_entity.type
_entity.pdbx_description
1 polymer ?
#
loop_
_entity_poly.entity_id
_entity_poly.type
_entity_poly.pdbx_seq_one_letter_code
_entity_poly.pdbx_strand_id
1 'polypeptide(L)'
;MMTQIIRYLRIDTRTQLLAEQLWNLAEGPSSQIIAEFYRRTRQSHPGVLLDEHTVSRLMIKQREHWHSLFNSRVDQAYLRRATKVGIMHHEVGLDPKWYVAGYALMKAGLAEQLLFDASIPLRSNQLSSSRPNNIWPSTWRLLSQAIPTGSSTSCFGAELPAIFRNQI
;
A
#
# COMPACT_ATOMS: atom_id res chain seq x y z
N MET A 1 8.97 14.62 -18.79
CA MET A 1 8.95 14.24 -17.36
C MET A 1 8.64 12.75 -17.14
N MET A 2 7.48 12.22 -17.55
CA MET A 2 7.10 10.81 -17.26
C MET A 2 8.05 9.76 -17.88
N THR A 3 8.47 9.97 -19.13
CA THR A 3 9.48 9.13 -19.80
C THR A 3 10.84 9.14 -19.11
N GLN A 4 11.18 10.22 -18.39
CA GLN A 4 12.41 10.28 -17.59
C GLN A 4 12.28 9.43 -16.32
N ILE A 5 11.13 9.46 -15.65
CA ILE A 5 10.86 8.63 -14.47
C ILE A 5 10.86 7.14 -14.84
N ILE A 6 10.18 6.75 -15.92
CA ILE A 6 10.17 5.37 -16.41
C ILE A 6 11.59 4.87 -16.69
N ARG A 7 12.40 5.71 -17.35
CA ARG A 7 13.81 5.40 -17.62
C ARG A 7 14.64 5.29 -16.34
N TYR A 8 14.47 6.24 -15.42
CA TYR A 8 15.17 6.27 -14.14
C TYR A 8 14.86 5.02 -13.29
N LEU A 9 13.59 4.63 -13.24
CA LEU A 9 13.13 3.41 -12.56
C LEU A 9 13.42 2.13 -13.33
N ARG A 10 13.97 2.23 -14.55
CA ARG A 10 14.27 1.11 -15.45
C ARG A 10 13.06 0.21 -15.71
N ILE A 11 11.86 0.80 -15.83
CA ILE A 11 10.65 0.03 -16.13
C ILE A 11 10.67 -0.35 -17.62
N ASP A 12 11.23 -1.53 -17.90
CA ASP A 12 11.34 -2.15 -19.22
C ASP A 12 10.57 -3.48 -19.28
N THR A 13 10.63 -4.18 -20.42
CA THR A 13 9.96 -5.48 -20.60
C THR A 13 10.42 -6.51 -19.57
N ARG A 14 11.71 -6.52 -19.21
CA ARG A 14 12.22 -7.45 -18.20
C ARG A 14 11.60 -7.16 -16.84
N THR A 15 11.50 -5.89 -16.46
CA THR A 15 10.88 -5.46 -15.21
C THR A 15 9.39 -5.81 -15.16
N GLN A 16 8.67 -5.66 -16.28
CA GLN A 16 7.26 -6.06 -16.39
C GLN A 16 7.08 -7.57 -16.22
N LEU A 17 7.90 -8.39 -16.89
CA LEU A 17 7.85 -9.85 -16.75
C LEU A 17 8.17 -10.30 -15.32
N LEU A 18 9.16 -9.66 -14.67
CA LEU A 18 9.47 -9.93 -13.26
C LEU A 18 8.31 -9.51 -12.34
N ALA A 19 7.66 -8.39 -12.63
CA ALA A 19 6.49 -7.92 -11.86
C ALA A 19 5.34 -8.94 -11.93
N GLU A 20 5.04 -9.45 -13.13
CA GLU A 20 4.02 -10.51 -13.33
C GLU A 20 4.37 -11.78 -12.55
N GLN A 21 5.63 -12.25 -12.62
CA GLN A 21 6.09 -13.41 -11.86
C GLN A 21 6.00 -13.21 -10.35
N LEU A 22 6.39 -12.02 -9.86
CA LEU A 22 6.29 -11.69 -8.43
C LEU A 22 4.84 -11.67 -7.96
N TRP A 23 3.90 -11.18 -8.79
CA TRP A 23 2.49 -11.17 -8.44
C TRP A 23 1.91 -12.58 -8.33
N ASN A 24 2.29 -13.50 -9.22
CA ASN A 24 1.82 -14.90 -9.13
C ASN A 24 2.18 -15.56 -7.79
N LEU A 25 3.28 -15.14 -7.16
CA LEU A 25 3.66 -15.59 -5.82
C LEU A 25 2.90 -14.82 -4.72
N ALA A 26 2.67 -13.53 -4.92
CA ALA A 26 2.09 -12.65 -3.92
C ALA A 26 0.55 -12.58 -3.94
N GLU A 27 -0.13 -13.03 -4.99
CA GLU A 27 -1.57 -12.84 -5.18
C GLU A 27 -2.41 -13.52 -4.10
N GLY A 28 -2.17 -14.82 -3.85
CA GLY A 28 -2.84 -15.57 -2.78
C GLY A 28 -2.74 -14.88 -1.42
N PRO A 29 -1.52 -14.57 -0.93
CA PRO A 29 -1.32 -13.91 0.37
C PRO A 29 -1.69 -12.41 0.38
N SER A 30 -1.89 -11.77 -0.78
CA SER A 30 -2.19 -10.32 -0.85
C SER A 30 -3.41 -9.90 -0.03
N SER A 31 -4.43 -10.75 0.06
CA SER A 31 -5.64 -10.47 0.84
C SER A 31 -5.35 -10.26 2.33
N GLN A 32 -4.45 -11.06 2.90
CA GLN A 32 -4.05 -10.95 4.30
C GLN A 32 -3.17 -9.72 4.53
N ILE A 33 -2.25 -9.43 3.61
CA ILE A 33 -1.40 -8.23 3.60
C ILE A 33 -2.27 -6.96 3.58
N ILE A 34 -3.29 -6.92 2.73
CA ILE A 34 -4.23 -5.80 2.60
C ILE A 34 -5.08 -5.64 3.86
N ALA A 35 -5.57 -6.74 4.45
CA ALA A 35 -6.32 -6.70 5.70
C ALA A 35 -5.48 -6.08 6.84
N GLU A 36 -4.23 -6.51 6.95
CA GLU A 36 -3.29 -5.98 7.94
C GLU A 36 -2.95 -4.50 7.68
N PHE A 37 -2.79 -4.11 6.41
CA PHE A 37 -2.62 -2.72 6.01
C PHE A 37 -3.77 -1.83 6.52
N TYR A 38 -5.03 -2.23 6.34
CA TYR A 38 -6.17 -1.44 6.84
C TYR A 38 -6.31 -1.51 8.36
N ARG A 39 -5.98 -2.64 9.00
CA ARG A 39 -5.91 -2.72 10.46
C ARG A 39 -4.97 -1.68 11.04
N ARG A 40 -3.78 -1.51 10.46
CA ARG A 40 -2.82 -0.47 10.90
C ARG A 40 -3.24 0.93 10.49
N THR A 41 -3.81 1.09 9.30
CA THR A 41 -4.30 2.39 8.83
C THR A 41 -5.34 2.94 9.80
N ARG A 42 -6.30 2.13 10.25
CA ARG A 42 -7.32 2.49 11.26
C ARG A 42 -6.76 2.89 12.63
N GLN A 43 -5.51 2.51 12.92
CA GLN A 43 -4.80 2.89 14.15
C GLN A 43 -3.97 4.18 13.97
N SER A 44 -4.00 4.78 12.78
CA SER A 44 -3.25 5.98 12.42
C SER A 44 -4.17 7.16 12.15
N HIS A 45 -3.61 8.37 12.08
CA HIS A 45 -4.36 9.61 11.85
C HIS A 45 -5.33 9.54 10.64
N PRO A 46 -4.92 9.07 9.43
CA PRO A 46 -5.84 9.01 8.28
C PRO A 46 -6.95 7.95 8.43
N GLY A 47 -6.78 6.97 9.32
CA GLY A 47 -7.75 5.90 9.48
C GLY A 47 -8.88 6.18 10.46
N VAL A 48 -8.84 7.31 11.18
CA VAL A 48 -9.87 7.69 12.17
C VAL A 48 -11.26 7.82 11.53
N LEU A 49 -11.32 8.14 10.23
CA LEU A 49 -12.56 8.32 9.47
C LEU A 49 -13.01 7.05 8.71
N LEU A 50 -12.27 5.95 8.79
CA LEU A 50 -12.56 4.74 8.02
C LEU A 50 -13.46 3.78 8.82
N ASP A 51 -14.73 3.70 8.43
CA ASP A 51 -15.66 2.68 8.91
C ASP A 51 -15.45 1.32 8.21
N GLU A 52 -16.11 0.27 8.72
CA GLU A 52 -15.93 -1.09 8.20
C GLU A 52 -16.42 -1.27 6.76
N HIS A 53 -17.50 -0.58 6.39
CA HIS A 53 -18.03 -0.67 5.04
C HIS A 53 -17.06 -0.05 4.02
N THR A 54 -16.48 1.09 4.39
CA THR A 54 -15.45 1.79 3.62
C THR A 54 -14.19 0.94 3.51
N VAL A 55 -13.70 0.36 4.62
CA VAL A 55 -12.55 -0.55 4.58
C VAL A 55 -12.80 -1.75 3.68
N SER A 56 -13.96 -2.40 3.80
CA SER A 56 -14.29 -3.57 2.97
C SER A 56 -14.23 -3.26 1.47
N ARG A 57 -14.78 -2.12 1.03
CA ARG A 57 -14.68 -1.65 -0.36
C ARG A 57 -13.25 -1.32 -0.75
N LEU A 58 -12.53 -0.60 0.11
CA LEU A 58 -11.15 -0.19 -0.14
C LEU A 58 -10.16 -1.36 -0.17
N MET A 59 -10.44 -2.47 0.51
CA MET A 59 -9.67 -3.71 0.42
C MET A 59 -9.77 -4.32 -0.98
N ILE A 60 -10.98 -4.37 -1.55
CA ILE A 60 -11.20 -4.83 -2.93
C ILE A 60 -10.45 -3.95 -3.91
N LYS A 61 -10.58 -2.62 -3.77
CA LYS A 61 -9.86 -1.65 -4.60
C LYS A 61 -8.35 -1.74 -4.47
N GLN A 62 -7.82 -1.99 -3.28
CA GLN A 62 -6.40 -2.21 -3.12
C GLN A 62 -5.93 -3.45 -3.85
N ARG A 63 -6.67 -4.56 -3.77
CA ARG A 63 -6.31 -5.78 -4.49
C ARG A 63 -6.29 -5.55 -6.00
N GLU A 64 -7.32 -4.89 -6.53
CA GLU A 64 -7.39 -4.49 -7.95
C GLU A 64 -6.22 -3.58 -8.35
N HIS A 65 -5.87 -2.61 -7.51
CA HIS A 65 -4.76 -1.69 -7.73
C HIS A 65 -3.42 -2.44 -7.81
N TRP A 66 -3.11 -3.29 -6.84
CA TRP A 66 -1.87 -4.07 -6.84
C TRP A 66 -1.82 -5.06 -8.00
N HIS A 67 -2.92 -5.77 -8.28
CA HIS A 67 -3.01 -6.62 -9.47
C HIS A 67 -2.70 -5.81 -10.74
N SER A 68 -3.30 -4.63 -10.91
CA SER A 68 -3.01 -3.77 -12.05
C SER A 68 -1.55 -3.29 -12.06
N LEU A 69 -0.97 -2.90 -10.93
CA LEU A 69 0.42 -2.44 -10.85
C LEU A 69 1.41 -3.50 -11.34
N PHE A 70 1.20 -4.78 -10.99
CA PHE A 70 2.11 -5.85 -11.37
C PHE A 70 1.85 -6.44 -12.76
N ASN A 71 0.62 -6.35 -13.28
CA ASN A 71 0.23 -7.00 -14.55
C ASN A 71 -0.04 -6.03 -15.71
N SER A 72 0.02 -4.71 -15.49
CA SER A 72 -0.25 -3.74 -16.56
C SER A 72 1.03 -3.26 -17.23
N ARG A 73 0.95 -3.06 -18.55
CA ARG A 73 1.95 -2.28 -19.28
C ARG A 73 1.89 -0.82 -18.80
N VAL A 74 3.06 -0.20 -18.67
CA VAL A 74 3.15 1.23 -18.37
C VAL A 74 2.87 2.03 -19.64
N ASP A 75 1.59 2.22 -19.92
CA ASP A 75 1.05 2.94 -21.07
C ASP A 75 0.20 4.15 -20.64
N GLN A 76 -0.42 4.84 -21.59
CA GLN A 76 -1.25 6.00 -21.28
C GLN A 76 -2.47 5.65 -20.40
N ALA A 77 -3.01 4.43 -20.51
CA ALA A 77 -4.13 4.01 -19.69
C ALA A 77 -3.70 3.80 -18.23
N TYR A 78 -2.53 3.20 -18.01
CA TYR A 78 -1.89 3.12 -16.71
C TYR A 78 -1.69 4.52 -16.09
N LEU A 79 -1.15 5.46 -16.87
CA LEU A 79 -0.90 6.82 -16.38
C LEU A 79 -2.18 7.54 -15.99
N ARG A 80 -3.27 7.39 -16.76
CA ARG A 80 -4.59 7.94 -16.41
C ARG A 80 -5.11 7.36 -15.10
N ARG A 81 -4.98 6.04 -14.90
CA ARG A 81 -5.37 5.37 -13.64
C ARG A 81 -4.53 5.87 -12.46
N ALA A 82 -3.21 5.89 -12.59
CA ALA A 82 -2.30 6.36 -11.54
C ALA A 82 -2.56 7.83 -11.17
N THR A 83 -2.83 8.68 -12.16
CA THR A 83 -3.20 10.09 -11.95
C THR A 83 -4.51 10.19 -11.19
N LYS A 84 -5.54 9.42 -11.59
CA LYS A 84 -6.82 9.39 -10.89
C LYS A 84 -6.66 8.98 -9.42
N VAL A 85 -5.85 7.95 -9.14
CA VAL A 85 -5.56 7.53 -7.76
C VAL A 85 -4.86 8.65 -6.98
N GLY A 86 -3.90 9.35 -7.57
CA GLY A 86 -3.23 10.49 -6.92
C GLY A 86 -4.19 11.64 -6.60
N ILE A 87 -5.05 12.00 -7.55
CA ILE A 87 -6.08 13.04 -7.38
C ILE A 87 -7.03 12.65 -6.24
N MET A 88 -7.50 11.40 -6.21
CA MET A 88 -8.42 10.94 -5.15
C MET A 88 -7.80 11.08 -3.75
N HIS A 89 -6.51 10.76 -3.59
CA HIS A 89 -5.84 10.94 -2.30
C HIS A 89 -5.69 12.42 -1.92
N HIS A 90 -5.48 13.29 -2.90
CA HIS A 90 -5.45 14.74 -2.68
C HIS A 90 -6.83 15.29 -2.28
N GLU A 91 -7.89 14.87 -2.97
CA GLU A 91 -9.27 15.32 -2.73
C GLU A 91 -9.79 14.92 -1.35
N VAL A 92 -9.41 13.74 -0.84
CA VAL A 92 -9.75 13.32 0.54
C VAL A 92 -8.85 13.95 1.60
N GLY A 93 -7.92 14.82 1.22
CA GLY A 93 -6.99 15.50 2.14
C GLY A 93 -5.94 14.57 2.74
N LEU A 94 -5.59 13.45 2.08
CA LEU A 94 -4.53 12.58 2.58
C LEU A 94 -3.17 13.25 2.39
N ASP A 95 -2.52 13.60 3.51
CA ASP A 95 -1.15 14.10 3.51
C ASP A 95 -0.22 13.12 2.77
N PRO A 96 0.59 13.58 1.79
CA PRO A 96 1.50 12.74 1.00
C PRO A 96 2.41 11.83 1.84
N LYS A 97 2.76 12.20 3.07
CA LYS A 97 3.58 11.34 3.94
C LYS A 97 2.88 10.02 4.29
N TRP A 98 1.56 10.05 4.49
CA TRP A 98 0.75 8.86 4.77
C TRP A 98 0.60 7.99 3.53
N TYR A 99 0.48 8.61 2.37
CA TYR A 99 0.51 7.90 1.09
C TYR A 99 1.83 7.13 0.89
N VAL A 100 2.97 7.79 1.09
CA VAL A 100 4.30 7.16 1.00
C VAL A 100 4.48 6.05 2.05
N ALA A 101 4.05 6.30 3.30
CA ALA A 101 4.08 5.30 4.37
C ALA A 101 3.23 4.07 4.03
N GLY A 102 2.07 4.26 3.39
CA GLY A 102 1.20 3.16 2.96
C GLY A 102 1.85 2.25 1.91
N TYR A 103 2.55 2.83 0.93
CA TYR A 103 3.35 2.03 -0.02
C TYR A 103 4.49 1.27 0.66
N ALA A 104 5.17 1.88 1.62
CA ALA A 104 6.22 1.21 2.38
C ALA A 104 5.65 0.00 3.15
N LEU A 105 4.48 0.15 3.78
CA LEU A 105 3.81 -0.92 4.50
C LEU A 105 3.42 -2.07 3.58
N MET A 106 2.74 -1.79 2.47
CA MET A 106 2.35 -2.82 1.51
C MET A 106 3.55 -3.55 0.91
N LYS A 107 4.59 -2.82 0.47
CA LYS A 107 5.80 -3.42 -0.10
C LYS A 107 6.53 -4.31 0.92
N ALA A 108 6.55 -3.92 2.19
CA ALA A 108 7.16 -4.74 3.23
C ALA A 108 6.45 -6.09 3.36
N GLY A 109 5.12 -6.11 3.45
CA GLY A 109 4.36 -7.36 3.55
C GLY A 109 4.52 -8.26 2.32
N LEU A 110 4.53 -7.67 1.12
CA LEU A 110 4.80 -8.41 -0.10
C LEU A 110 6.22 -9.01 -0.10
N ALA A 111 7.23 -8.23 0.31
CA ALA A 111 8.61 -8.70 0.37
C ALA A 111 8.82 -9.81 1.40
N GLU A 112 8.23 -9.68 2.59
CA GLU A 112 8.30 -10.72 3.63
C GLU A 112 7.69 -12.04 3.16
N GLN A 113 6.55 -11.97 2.49
CA GLN A 113 5.90 -13.14 1.94
C GLN A 113 6.73 -13.82 0.85
N LEU A 114 7.32 -13.03 -0.06
CA LEU A 114 8.20 -13.56 -1.10
C LEU A 114 9.46 -14.22 -0.52
N LEU A 115 10.04 -13.65 0.55
CA LEU A 115 11.20 -14.22 1.24
C LEU A 115 10.84 -15.54 1.94
N PHE A 116 9.66 -15.61 2.55
CA PHE A 116 9.12 -16.83 3.15
C PHE A 116 8.96 -17.93 2.11
N ASP A 117 8.33 -17.63 0.97
CA ASP A 117 8.08 -18.61 -0.10
C ASP A 117 9.37 -19.07 -0.79
N ALA A 118 10.36 -18.17 -0.94
CA ALA A 118 11.69 -18.51 -1.47
C ALA A 118 12.51 -19.41 -0.54
N SER A 119 12.00 -19.77 0.64
CA SER A 119 12.72 -20.52 1.68
C SER A 119 14.07 -19.87 2.05
N ILE A 120 14.19 -18.55 1.84
CA ILE A 120 15.36 -17.79 2.24
C ILE A 120 15.17 -17.50 3.73
N PRO A 121 15.99 -18.07 4.62
CA PRO A 121 15.88 -17.75 6.04
C PRO A 121 16.14 -16.26 6.23
N LEU A 122 15.11 -15.51 6.63
CA LEU A 122 15.32 -14.23 7.30
C LEU A 122 16.28 -14.52 8.45
N ARG A 123 17.40 -13.77 8.61
CA ARG A 123 18.32 -14.00 9.74
C ARG A 123 17.53 -13.90 11.04
N SER A 124 17.25 -15.07 11.60
CA SER A 124 16.16 -15.35 12.53
C SER A 124 16.68 -15.44 13.95
N ASN A 125 17.47 -14.46 14.40
CA ASN A 125 17.66 -14.36 15.85
C ASN A 125 16.50 -13.64 16.56
N GLN A 126 15.42 -13.29 15.84
CA GLN A 126 14.25 -12.61 16.41
C GLN A 126 12.87 -12.98 15.81
N LEU A 127 12.75 -13.96 14.89
CA LEU A 127 11.47 -14.30 14.25
C LEU A 127 11.26 -15.81 14.17
N SER A 128 10.16 -16.26 14.77
CA SER A 128 9.72 -17.65 14.98
C SER A 128 9.63 -18.46 13.68
N SER A 129 9.87 -19.77 13.78
CA SER A 129 9.85 -20.79 12.72
C SER A 129 8.45 -21.21 12.24
N SER A 130 7.40 -20.50 12.62
CA SER A 130 6.03 -20.71 12.14
C SER A 130 5.66 -19.60 11.15
N ARG A 131 4.80 -19.87 10.15
CA ARG A 131 4.12 -18.79 9.40
C ARG A 131 3.60 -17.82 10.46
N PRO A 132 4.07 -16.56 10.47
CA PRO A 132 3.63 -15.68 11.52
C PRO A 132 2.14 -15.39 11.24
N ASN A 133 1.28 -15.57 12.24
CA ASN A 133 -0.14 -15.14 12.19
C ASN A 133 -0.28 -13.61 12.06
N ASN A 134 0.85 -12.93 11.89
CA ASN A 134 1.11 -11.53 11.89
C ASN A 134 2.28 -11.33 10.92
N ILE A 135 2.00 -10.96 9.67
CA ILE A 135 2.97 -10.82 8.56
C ILE A 135 4.04 -9.71 8.83
N TRP A 136 4.23 -9.25 10.07
CA TRP A 136 5.20 -8.21 10.45
C TRP A 136 5.93 -8.51 11.77
N PRO A 137 7.29 -8.48 11.77
CA PRO A 137 8.16 -8.54 12.94
C PRO A 137 7.91 -7.45 13.98
N SER A 138 8.11 -7.78 15.26
CA SER A 138 8.05 -6.83 16.40
C SER A 138 9.00 -5.63 16.26
N THR A 139 10.07 -5.76 15.47
CA THR A 139 11.06 -4.72 15.19
C THR A 139 10.46 -3.50 14.47
N TRP A 140 9.34 -3.64 13.75
CA TRP A 140 8.68 -2.51 13.07
C TRP A 140 7.74 -1.73 14.00
N ARG A 141 7.38 -2.31 15.15
CA ARG A 141 6.70 -1.59 16.24
C ARG A 141 7.56 -0.43 16.74
N LEU A 142 8.88 -0.66 16.83
CA LEU A 142 9.86 0.34 17.27
C LEU A 142 9.98 1.50 16.26
N LEU A 143 9.98 1.20 14.96
CA LEU A 143 10.02 2.24 13.92
C LEU A 143 8.72 3.05 13.86
N SER A 144 7.55 2.43 14.07
CA SER A 144 6.28 3.17 14.14
C SER A 144 6.14 4.04 15.39
N GLN A 145 6.85 3.72 16.47
CA GLN A 145 6.92 4.55 17.68
C GLN A 145 7.95 5.70 17.56
N ALA A 146 8.87 5.60 16.60
CA ALA A 146 9.92 6.59 16.37
C ALA A 146 9.52 7.73 15.42
N ILE A 147 8.33 7.67 14.79
CA ILE A 147 7.80 8.78 13.99
C ILE A 147 7.18 9.79 14.97
N PRO A 148 7.72 11.02 15.11
CA PRO A 148 7.15 11.99 16.02
C PRO A 148 5.73 12.33 15.58
N THR A 149 4.75 12.17 16.47
CA THR A 149 3.41 12.77 16.31
C THR A 149 3.54 14.28 16.57
N GLY A 150 4.19 14.99 15.66
CA GLY A 150 4.29 16.44 15.67
C GLY A 150 2.95 17.06 15.32
N SER A 151 2.37 17.77 16.29
CA SER A 151 1.21 18.61 16.17
C SER A 151 1.44 19.77 15.18
N SER A 152 0.57 19.88 14.18
CA SER A 152 0.25 21.16 13.56
C SER A 152 -1.23 21.17 13.16
N THR A 153 -2.05 21.54 14.13
CA THR A 153 -3.38 22.10 13.93
C THR A 153 -3.26 23.39 13.13
N SER A 154 -3.69 23.38 11.86
CA SER A 154 -4.51 24.43 11.23
C SER A 154 -4.72 24.07 9.76
N CYS A 155 -5.89 23.53 9.42
CA CYS A 155 -6.52 23.54 8.09
C CYS A 155 -7.79 22.65 8.15
N PHE A 156 -8.66 22.85 9.14
CA PHE A 156 -10.00 22.28 9.12
C PHE A 156 -10.99 23.42 9.03
N GLY A 157 -11.61 23.55 7.86
CA GLY A 157 -12.56 24.61 7.54
C GLY A 157 -13.16 24.41 6.16
N ALA A 158 -13.88 23.29 5.97
CA ALA A 158 -14.95 23.17 4.96
C ALA A 158 -15.73 21.88 5.24
N GLU A 159 -17.05 22.01 5.39
CA GLU A 159 -17.98 20.89 5.49
C GLU A 159 -17.87 19.99 4.25
N LEU A 160 -17.81 18.67 4.47
CA LEU A 160 -17.73 17.67 3.40
C LEU A 160 -19.06 17.61 2.62
N PRO A 161 -19.07 17.83 1.29
CA PRO A 161 -20.30 17.74 0.50
C PRO A 161 -20.83 16.31 0.40
N ALA A 162 -22.16 16.17 0.33
CA ALA A 162 -22.92 14.93 0.26
C ALA A 162 -22.72 14.05 -1.00
N ILE A 163 -21.65 14.24 -1.76
CA ILE A 163 -21.41 13.64 -3.09
C ILE A 163 -20.83 12.21 -3.00
N PHE A 164 -20.46 11.72 -1.81
CA PHE A 164 -19.70 10.47 -1.63
C PHE A 164 -20.47 9.15 -1.74
N ARG A 165 -21.71 9.14 -2.24
CA ARG A 165 -22.52 7.91 -2.18
C ARG A 165 -22.24 6.88 -3.30
N ASN A 166 -21.68 7.28 -4.46
CA ASN A 166 -21.71 6.41 -5.65
C ASN A 166 -20.40 6.21 -6.45
N GLN A 167 -19.20 6.52 -5.94
CA GLN A 167 -17.97 6.39 -6.76
C GLN A 167 -16.73 5.76 -6.12
N ILE A 168 -16.88 4.82 -5.17
CA ILE A 168 -15.73 4.06 -4.62
C ILE A 168 -15.93 2.55 -4.67
#